data_AF-A0AAN8JGT7-F1
#
_entry.id   AF-A0AAN8JGT7-F1
#
_cell.length_a   1.000
_cell.length_b   1.000
_cell.length_c   1.000
_cell.angle_alpha   90.00
_cell.angle_beta   90.00
_cell.angle_gamma   90.00
#
_symmetry.space_group_name_H-M   'P 1'
#
loop_
_entity.id
_entity.type
_entity.pdbx_description
1 polymer ?
#
loop_
_entity_poly.entity_id
_entity_poly.type
_entity_poly.pdbx_seq_one_letter_code
_entity_poly.pdbx_strand_id
1 'polypeptide(L)'
;MQQREHERYHSAWSKAFYGNPAERESYNKHFREVLKQQMTDQDLWKRRHQVDKVQESERAVEYDRQCLQKDSEDQNNKFSYLKRFRDDNKMLMEKQWDLLKQKRTVENLYDREIMRYNPINWSCTLK
;
A
#
# COMPACT_ATOMS: atom_id res chain seq x y z
N MET A 1 23.27 -52.51 32.96
CA MET A 1 23.41 -51.29 32.14
C MET A 1 24.45 -51.46 31.06
N GLN A 2 25.73 -51.72 31.41
CA GLN A 2 26.83 -51.85 30.43
C GLN A 2 26.64 -52.99 29.41
N GLN A 3 26.11 -54.14 29.82
CA GLN A 3 25.89 -55.29 28.93
C GLN A 3 24.81 -55.04 27.87
N ARG A 4 23.74 -54.32 28.23
CA ARG A 4 22.68 -53.91 27.31
C ARG A 4 23.16 -52.90 26.26
N GLU A 5 24.00 -51.95 26.68
CA GLU A 5 24.58 -50.96 25.76
C GLU A 5 25.59 -51.61 24.81
N HIS A 6 26.41 -52.54 25.31
CA HIS A 6 27.31 -53.37 24.50
C HIS A 6 26.52 -54.19 23.47
N GLU A 7 25.48 -54.89 23.90
CA GLU A 7 24.59 -55.65 22.99
C GLU A 7 23.93 -54.75 21.95
N ARG A 8 23.47 -53.55 22.33
CA ARG A 8 22.89 -52.58 21.39
C ARG A 8 23.90 -52.10 20.36
N TYR A 9 25.12 -51.80 20.78
CA TYR A 9 26.19 -51.34 19.88
C TYR A 9 26.61 -52.45 18.92
N HIS A 10 26.85 -53.66 19.44
CA HIS A 10 27.28 -54.79 18.62
C HIS A 10 26.18 -55.33 17.70
N SER A 11 24.93 -55.38 18.15
CA SER A 11 23.81 -55.85 17.33
C SER A 11 23.46 -54.89 16.18
N ALA A 12 23.72 -53.58 16.33
CA ALA A 12 23.49 -52.59 15.29
C ALA A 12 24.58 -52.63 14.20
N TRP A 13 25.85 -52.73 14.60
CA TRP A 13 26.99 -52.69 13.67
C TRP A 13 27.32 -54.05 13.05
N SER A 14 27.11 -55.16 13.79
CA SER A 14 27.39 -56.51 13.30
C SER A 14 26.54 -56.86 12.06
N LYS A 15 25.26 -56.50 12.05
CA LYS A 15 24.34 -56.77 10.93
C LYS A 15 24.72 -56.04 9.63
N ALA A 16 25.34 -54.87 9.75
CA ALA A 16 25.75 -54.05 8.60
C ALA A 16 27.03 -54.56 7.92
N PHE A 17 28.01 -55.01 8.72
CA PHE A 17 29.35 -55.36 8.23
C PHE A 17 29.64 -56.87 8.20
N TYR A 18 29.09 -57.63 9.15
CA TYR A 18 29.45 -59.04 9.41
C TYR A 18 28.25 -60.01 9.34
N GLY A 19 27.05 -59.52 8.98
CA GLY A 19 25.85 -60.34 8.81
C GLY A 19 25.85 -61.17 7.51
N ASN A 20 24.94 -62.14 7.40
CA ASN A 20 24.71 -62.89 6.17
C ASN A 20 24.31 -61.90 5.05
N PRO A 21 24.71 -62.10 3.77
CA PRO A 21 24.27 -61.29 2.62
C PRO A 21 22.80 -60.82 2.66
N ALA A 22 21.86 -61.69 3.08
CA ALA A 22 20.45 -61.34 3.21
C ALA A 22 20.17 -60.28 4.31
N GLU A 23 20.83 -60.38 5.46
CA GLU A 23 20.66 -59.46 6.58
C GLU A 23 21.28 -58.09 6.27
N ARG A 24 22.45 -58.08 5.62
CA ARG A 24 23.10 -56.86 5.16
C ARG A 24 22.25 -56.11 4.13
N GLU A 25 21.63 -56.84 3.21
CA GLU A 25 20.72 -56.25 2.23
C GLU A 25 19.46 -55.68 2.87
N SER A 26 18.88 -56.38 3.86
CA SER A 26 17.73 -55.86 4.62
C SER A 26 18.08 -54.58 5.40
N TYR A 27 19.27 -54.52 6.00
CA TYR A 27 19.77 -53.31 6.67
C TYR A 27 19.91 -52.16 5.68
N ASN A 28 20.61 -52.36 4.56
CA ASN A 28 20.80 -51.34 3.53
C ASN A 28 19.51 -50.92 2.85
N LYS A 29 18.53 -51.83 2.72
CA LYS A 29 17.20 -51.52 2.19
C LYS A 29 16.47 -50.51 3.08
N HIS A 30 16.50 -50.68 4.40
CA HIS A 30 15.88 -49.74 5.33
C HIS A 30 16.45 -48.31 5.17
N PHE A 31 17.78 -48.15 5.13
CA PHE A 31 18.38 -46.82 4.92
C PHE A 31 18.05 -46.23 3.56
N ARG A 32 18.00 -47.04 2.50
CA ARG A 32 17.57 -46.56 1.17
C ARG A 32 16.12 -46.09 1.18
N GLU A 33 15.23 -46.78 1.89
CA GLU A 33 13.83 -46.37 2.04
C GLU A 33 13.70 -45.06 2.83
N VAL A 34 14.41 -44.93 3.95
CA VAL A 34 14.43 -43.69 4.74
C VAL A 34 14.98 -42.52 3.92
N LEU A 35 16.08 -42.71 3.19
CA LEU A 35 16.66 -41.66 2.34
C LEU A 35 15.70 -41.26 1.22
N LYS A 36 15.03 -42.22 0.58
CA LYS A 36 14.00 -41.93 -0.42
C LYS A 36 12.88 -41.10 0.18
N GLN A 37 12.41 -41.45 1.37
CA GLN A 37 11.37 -40.69 2.07
C GLN A 37 11.83 -39.27 2.40
N GLN A 38 13.05 -39.09 2.91
CA GLN A 38 13.63 -37.77 3.19
C GLN A 38 13.73 -36.92 1.93
N MET A 39 14.15 -37.51 0.80
CA MET A 39 14.19 -36.81 -0.49
C MET A 39 12.79 -36.38 -0.94
N THR A 40 11.79 -37.28 -0.85
CA THR A 40 10.41 -36.93 -1.22
C THR A 40 9.83 -35.85 -0.34
N ASP A 41 10.07 -35.91 0.97
CA ASP A 41 9.58 -34.93 1.92
C ASP A 41 10.22 -33.56 1.68
N GLN A 42 11.53 -33.54 1.40
CA GLN A 42 12.25 -32.31 1.07
C GLN A 42 11.75 -31.69 -0.24
N ASP A 43 11.47 -32.51 -1.26
CA ASP A 43 10.93 -32.02 -2.53
C ASP A 43 9.50 -31.48 -2.38
N LEU A 44 8.66 -32.14 -1.59
CA LEU A 44 7.33 -31.65 -1.25
C LEU A 44 7.39 -30.32 -0.49
N TRP A 45 8.31 -30.21 0.48
CA TRP A 45 8.53 -28.97 1.23
C TRP A 45 8.95 -27.83 0.29
N LYS A 46 9.93 -28.07 -0.59
CA LYS A 46 10.38 -27.07 -1.57
C LYS A 46 9.24 -26.60 -2.47
N ARG A 47 8.41 -27.52 -2.97
CA ARG A 47 7.25 -27.19 -3.82
C ARG A 47 6.23 -26.33 -3.07
N ARG A 48 5.86 -26.70 -1.84
CA ARG A 48 4.94 -25.91 -1.01
C ARG A 48 5.50 -24.52 -0.74
N HIS A 49 6.74 -24.44 -0.29
CA HIS A 49 7.40 -23.18 -0.02
C HIS A 49 7.50 -22.28 -1.28
N GLN A 50 7.68 -22.86 -2.47
CA GLN A 50 7.63 -22.10 -3.71
C GLN A 50 6.24 -21.55 -4.00
N VAL A 51 5.19 -22.36 -3.82
CA VAL A 51 3.79 -21.92 -3.99
C VAL A 51 3.47 -20.77 -3.03
N ASP A 52 3.85 -20.91 -1.76
CA ASP A 52 3.62 -19.89 -0.73
C ASP A 52 4.32 -18.57 -1.09
N LYS A 53 5.57 -18.64 -1.57
CA LYS A 53 6.32 -17.46 -2.02
C LYS A 53 5.72 -16.78 -3.24
N VAL A 54 5.24 -17.57 -4.21
CA VAL A 54 4.55 -17.01 -5.38
C VAL A 54 3.28 -16.29 -4.92
N GLN A 55 2.48 -16.93 -4.07
CA GLN A 55 1.26 -16.32 -3.54
C GLN A 55 1.53 -15.04 -2.74
N GLU A 56 2.58 -15.01 -1.92
CA GLU A 56 3.01 -13.81 -1.20
C GLU A 56 3.40 -12.69 -2.17
N SER A 57 4.17 -13.01 -3.22
CA SER A 57 4.59 -12.03 -4.23
C SER A 57 3.41 -11.46 -5.02
N GLU A 58 2.44 -12.30 -5.39
CA GLU A 58 1.22 -11.86 -6.07
C GLU A 58 0.40 -10.90 -5.20
N ARG A 59 0.27 -11.20 -3.90
CA ARG A 59 -0.41 -10.30 -2.94
C ARG A 59 0.32 -8.97 -2.80
N ALA A 60 1.65 -8.97 -2.76
CA ALA A 60 2.44 -7.75 -2.69
C ALA A 60 2.24 -6.87 -3.93
N VAL A 61 2.30 -7.46 -5.13
CA VAL A 61 2.08 -6.75 -6.40
C VAL A 61 0.66 -6.18 -6.48
N GLU A 62 -0.34 -6.94 -6.07
CA GLU A 62 -1.73 -6.47 -6.07
C GLU A 62 -1.93 -5.31 -5.08
N TYR A 63 -1.31 -5.39 -3.90
CA TYR A 63 -1.33 -4.30 -2.92
C TYR A 63 -0.67 -3.02 -3.45
N ASP A 64 0.49 -3.14 -4.11
CA ASP A 64 1.17 -2.00 -4.73
C ASP A 64 0.31 -1.36 -5.83
N ARG A 65 -0.36 -2.19 -6.65
CA ARG A 65 -1.30 -1.71 -7.67
C ARG A 65 -2.44 -0.91 -7.07
N GLN A 66 -3.02 -1.39 -5.96
CA GLN A 66 -4.09 -0.68 -5.25
C GLN A 66 -3.60 0.64 -4.66
N CYS A 67 -2.39 0.68 -4.11
CA CYS A 67 -1.79 1.92 -3.63
C CYS A 67 -1.64 2.96 -4.75
N LEU A 68 -1.09 2.55 -5.90
CA LEU A 68 -0.94 3.43 -7.06
C LEU A 68 -2.27 3.98 -7.58
N GLN A 69 -3.30 3.14 -7.61
CA GLN A 69 -4.63 3.57 -8.01
C GLN A 69 -5.18 4.61 -7.03
N LYS A 70 -5.07 4.34 -5.72
CA LYS A 70 -5.53 5.26 -4.68
C LYS A 70 -4.80 6.59 -4.74
N ASP A 71 -3.47 6.58 -4.93
CA ASP A 71 -2.68 7.80 -5.06
C ASP A 71 -3.12 8.64 -6.27
N SER A 72 -3.45 8.00 -7.39
CA SER A 72 -3.99 8.67 -8.58
C SER A 72 -5.36 9.29 -8.30
N GLU A 73 -6.25 8.56 -7.64
CA GLU A 73 -7.58 9.05 -7.23
C GLU A 73 -7.45 10.24 -6.27
N ASP A 74 -6.58 10.15 -5.27
CA ASP A 74 -6.33 11.21 -4.30
C ASP A 74 -5.74 12.47 -4.96
N GLN A 75 -4.85 12.31 -5.94
CA GLN A 75 -4.36 13.44 -6.74
C GLN A 75 -5.48 14.12 -7.53
N ASN A 76 -6.34 13.34 -8.20
CA ASN A 76 -7.46 13.87 -8.97
C ASN A 76 -8.50 14.56 -8.08
N ASN A 77 -8.77 13.99 -6.91
CA ASN A 77 -9.67 14.56 -5.91
C ASN A 77 -9.12 15.89 -5.38
N LYS A 78 -7.84 15.93 -5.01
CA LYS A 78 -7.16 17.15 -4.57
C LYS A 78 -7.17 18.22 -5.65
N PHE A 79 -6.86 17.86 -6.89
CA PHE A 79 -6.89 18.79 -8.02
C PHE A 79 -8.29 19.37 -8.23
N SER A 80 -9.31 18.52 -8.23
CA SER A 80 -10.71 18.92 -8.40
C SER A 80 -11.18 19.85 -7.28
N TYR A 81 -10.79 19.54 -6.03
CA TYR A 81 -11.07 20.37 -4.87
C TYR A 81 -10.43 21.76 -5.02
N LEU A 82 -9.13 21.83 -5.32
CA LEU A 82 -8.42 23.10 -5.47
C LEU A 82 -8.94 23.93 -6.63
N LYS A 83 -9.34 23.28 -7.73
CA LYS A 83 -9.97 23.96 -8.86
C LYS A 83 -11.30 24.61 -8.45
N ARG A 84 -12.17 23.86 -7.75
CA ARG A 84 -13.45 24.40 -7.23
C ARG A 84 -13.21 25.57 -6.29
N PHE A 85 -12.28 25.40 -5.34
CA PHE A 85 -11.93 26.45 -4.39
C PHE A 85 -11.44 27.74 -5.08
N ARG A 86 -10.59 27.61 -6.12
CA ARG A 86 -10.15 28.75 -6.94
C ARG A 86 -11.32 29.43 -7.64
N ASP A 87 -12.20 28.65 -8.26
CA ASP A 87 -13.33 29.17 -9.03
C ASP A 87 -14.35 29.88 -8.10
N ASP A 88 -14.59 29.33 -6.90
CA ASP A 88 -15.44 29.94 -5.87
C ASP A 88 -14.85 31.26 -5.35
N ASN A 89 -13.54 31.29 -5.11
CA ASN A 89 -12.84 32.52 -4.71
C ASN A 89 -12.91 33.59 -5.80
N LYS A 90 -12.77 33.20 -7.07
CA LYS A 90 -12.91 34.12 -8.19
C LYS A 90 -14.33 34.71 -8.23
N MET A 91 -15.35 33.86 -8.11
CA MET A 91 -16.75 34.30 -8.06
C MET A 91 -17.00 35.27 -6.90
N LEU A 92 -16.44 34.99 -5.72
CA LEU A 92 -16.56 35.88 -4.56
C LEU A 92 -15.94 37.25 -4.82
N MET A 93 -14.74 37.29 -5.38
CA MET A 93 -14.04 38.52 -5.72
C MET A 93 -14.80 39.35 -6.77
N GLU A 94 -15.35 38.69 -7.80
CA GLU A 94 -16.18 39.34 -8.82
C GLU A 94 -17.44 39.95 -8.21
N LYS A 95 -18.16 39.20 -7.36
CA LYS A 95 -19.33 39.72 -6.63
C LYS A 95 -18.98 40.91 -5.75
N GLN A 96 -17.87 40.86 -5.03
CA GLN A 96 -17.43 41.97 -4.20
C GLN A 96 -17.09 43.20 -5.03
N TRP A 97 -16.44 43.02 -6.17
CA TRP A 97 -16.13 44.10 -7.11
C TRP A 97 -17.39 44.76 -7.67
N ASP A 98 -18.38 43.96 -8.07
CA ASP A 98 -19.67 44.46 -8.55
C ASP A 98 -20.41 45.25 -7.47
N LEU A 99 -20.43 44.75 -6.23
CA LEU A 99 -21.04 45.46 -5.10
C LEU A 99 -20.35 46.80 -4.84
N LEU A 100 -19.01 46.84 -4.84
CA LEU A 100 -18.26 48.09 -4.67
C LEU A 100 -18.53 49.09 -5.80
N LYS A 101 -18.64 48.59 -7.04
CA LYS A 101 -18.98 49.41 -8.21
C LYS A 101 -20.40 49.98 -8.11
N GLN A 102 -21.38 49.18 -7.69
CA GLN A 102 -22.75 49.64 -7.46
C GLN A 102 -22.80 50.68 -6.33
N LYS A 103 -22.13 50.40 -5.21
CA LYS A 103 -22.04 51.33 -4.07
C LYS A 103 -21.48 52.68 -4.49
N ARG A 104 -20.35 52.69 -5.21
CA ARG A 104 -19.74 53.92 -5.75
C ARG A 104 -20.68 54.66 -6.71
N THR A 105 -21.47 53.93 -7.50
CA THR A 105 -22.45 54.54 -8.42
C THR A 105 -23.56 55.25 -7.64
N VAL A 106 -24.08 54.60 -6.59
CA VAL A 106 -25.11 55.16 -5.71
C VAL A 106 -24.57 56.37 -4.94
N GLU A 107 -23.36 56.28 -4.37
CA GLU A 107 -22.67 57.39 -3.71
C GLU A 107 -22.55 58.60 -4.65
N ASN A 108 -22.05 58.39 -5.87
CA ASN A 108 -21.92 59.46 -6.86
C ASN A 108 -23.28 60.08 -7.25
N LEU A 109 -24.36 59.30 -7.35
CA LEU A 109 -25.70 59.83 -7.62
C LEU A 109 -26.20 60.69 -6.47
N TYR A 110 -26.01 60.22 -5.24
CA TYR A 110 -26.39 60.93 -4.03
C TYR A 110 -25.61 62.24 -3.87
N ASP A 111 -24.29 62.22 -4.08
CA ASP A 111 -23.46 63.43 -4.04
C ASP A 111 -23.90 64.45 -5.10
N ARG A 112 -24.24 64.00 -6.33
CA ARG A 112 -24.79 64.88 -7.38
C ARG A 112 -26.11 65.51 -7.00
N GLU A 113 -26.96 64.79 -6.26
CA GLU A 113 -28.23 65.30 -5.77
C GLU A 113 -28.03 66.34 -4.67
N ILE A 114 -27.12 66.09 -3.71
CA ILE A 114 -26.75 67.07 -2.67
C ILE A 114 -26.19 68.35 -3.30
N MET A 115 -25.36 68.23 -4.34
CA MET A 115 -24.76 69.37 -5.04
C MET A 115 -25.78 70.35 -5.63
N ARG A 116 -27.03 69.91 -5.87
CA ARG A 116 -28.13 70.81 -6.27
C ARG A 116 -28.55 71.77 -5.16
N TYR A 117 -28.38 71.37 -3.91
CA TYR A 117 -28.80 72.14 -2.72
C TYR A 117 -27.62 72.78 -1.99
N ASN A 118 -26.41 72.20 -2.07
CA ASN A 118 -25.18 72.72 -1.49
C ASN A 118 -24.01 72.52 -2.47
N PRO A 119 -23.47 73.58 -3.09
CA PRO A 119 -22.53 73.46 -4.22
C PRO A 119 -21.11 73.02 -3.85
N ILE A 120 -20.83 72.68 -2.59
CA ILE A 120 -19.52 72.23 -2.13
C ILE A 120 -19.53 70.70 -2.00
N ASN A 121 -18.63 70.04 -2.73
CA ASN A 121 -18.42 68.60 -2.66
C ASN A 121 -17.56 68.23 -1.43
N TRP A 122 -18.16 68.26 -0.24
CA TRP A 122 -17.47 67.95 1.03
C TRP A 122 -16.92 66.52 1.11
N SER A 123 -17.52 65.58 0.38
CA SER A 123 -17.13 64.17 0.33
C SER A 123 -15.96 63.90 -0.62
N CYS A 124 -15.61 64.82 -1.53
CA CYS A 124 -14.55 64.68 -2.54
C CYS A 124 -14.65 63.40 -3.39
N THR A 125 -15.84 62.80 -3.47
CA THR A 125 -16.12 61.51 -4.12
C THR A 125 -16.40 61.66 -5.61
N LEU A 126 -17.01 62.79 -6.00
CA LEU A 126 -17.11 63.21 -7.40
C LEU A 126 -15.77 63.77 -7.88
N LYS A 127 -15.11 63.04 -8.79
CA LYS A 127 -13.98 63.54 -9.58
C LYS A 127 -14.45 64.29 -10.82
#